data_AF-A0A958MAF0-F1
#
_entry.id   AF-A0A958MAF0-F1
#
_cell.length_a   1.000
_cell.length_b   1.000
_cell.length_c   1.000
_cell.angle_alpha   90.00
_cell.angle_beta   90.00
_cell.angle_gamma   90.00
#
_symmetry.space_group_name_H-M   'P 1'
#
loop_
_entity.id
_entity.type
_entity.pdbx_description
1 polymer ?
#
loop_
_entity_poly.entity_id
_entity_poly.type
_entity_poly.pdbx_seq_one_letter_code
_entity_poly.pdbx_strand_id
1 'polypeptide(L)'
;KLNLREIVGLRGAWGDISRENVLLNQPTNIPLLAPSDRIYWEYSFGVGNIFKILRIDFNFRGNYLYLPDARRFSLTGAFGFYF
;
A
#
# COMPACT_ATOMS: atom_id res chain seq x y z
N LYS A 1 -24.91 -19.67 6.78
CA LYS A 1 -24.72 -18.32 6.19
C LYS A 1 -23.25 -17.95 6.36
N LEU A 2 -22.55 -17.54 5.29
CA LEU A 2 -21.07 -17.45 5.25
C LEU A 2 -20.47 -16.24 6.00
N ASN A 3 -21.28 -15.26 6.43
CA ASN A 3 -20.87 -14.10 7.23
C ASN A 3 -19.65 -13.32 6.66
N LEU A 4 -19.53 -13.21 5.35
CA LEU A 4 -18.43 -12.49 4.71
C LEU A 4 -18.41 -11.01 5.13
N ARG A 5 -17.21 -10.42 5.16
CA ARG A 5 -17.01 -8.99 5.44
C ARG A 5 -16.44 -8.30 4.22
N GLU A 6 -17.06 -7.21 3.81
CA GLU A 6 -16.52 -6.32 2.79
C GLU A 6 -15.62 -5.28 3.44
N ILE A 7 -14.48 -5.02 2.84
CA ILE A 7 -13.46 -4.12 3.36
C ILE A 7 -13.05 -3.18 2.24
N VAL A 8 -13.05 -1.88 2.52
CA VAL A 8 -12.57 -0.85 1.59
C VAL A 8 -11.51 -0.02 2.27
N GLY A 9 -10.46 0.33 1.53
CA GLY A 9 -9.33 1.10 2.03
C GLY A 9 -8.96 2.21 1.08
N LEU A 10 -8.58 3.36 1.64
CA LEU A 10 -7.95 4.46 0.93
C LEU A 10 -6.71 4.85 1.73
N ARG A 11 -5.58 4.96 1.05
CA ARG A 11 -4.29 5.36 1.64
C ARG A 11 -3.74 6.52 0.85
N GLY A 12 -3.15 7.49 1.54
CA GLY A 12 -2.46 8.60 0.92
C GLY A 12 -1.23 9.00 1.71
N ALA A 13 -0.22 9.51 1.00
CA ALA A 13 0.99 10.06 1.61
C ALA A 13 1.41 11.33 0.87
N TRP A 14 1.83 12.34 1.64
CA TRP A 14 2.34 13.61 1.13
C TRP A 14 3.40 14.12 2.11
N GLY A 15 4.50 14.63 1.57
CA GLY A 15 5.60 15.13 2.38
C GLY A 15 6.89 15.28 1.59
N ASP A 16 7.87 15.88 2.25
CA ASP A 16 9.21 16.11 1.69
C ASP A 16 10.28 15.47 2.58
N ILE A 17 11.45 15.19 2.01
CA ILE A 17 12.60 14.63 2.73
C ILE A 17 13.76 15.62 2.59
N SER A 18 14.31 16.07 3.74
CA SER A 18 15.44 17.00 3.73
C SER A 18 16.70 16.37 3.14
N ARG A 19 17.56 17.21 2.56
CA ARG A 19 18.80 16.77 1.92
C ARG A 19 19.75 16.08 2.90
N GLU A 20 19.80 16.56 4.15
CA GLU A 20 20.63 16.00 5.22
C GLU A 20 20.24 14.56 5.54
N ASN A 21 18.93 14.27 5.59
CA ASN A 21 18.41 12.92 5.81
C ASN A 21 18.71 11.99 4.64
N VAL A 22 18.64 12.49 3.40
CA VAL A 22 19.02 11.71 2.22
C VAL A 22 20.51 11.34 2.28
N LEU A 23 21.37 12.29 2.62
CA LEU A 23 22.82 12.08 2.71
C LEU A 23 23.21 11.10 3.84
N LEU A 24 22.53 11.17 4.98
CA LEU A 24 22.77 10.25 6.11
C LEU A 24 22.40 8.79 5.79
N ASN A 25 21.45 8.55 4.89
CA ASN A 25 21.00 7.21 4.51
C ASN A 25 21.73 6.67 3.26
N GLN A 26 22.69 7.41 2.69
CA GLN A 26 23.60 6.92 1.67
C GLN A 26 24.76 6.15 2.35
N PRO A 27 25.14 4.95 1.87
CA PRO A 27 24.96 4.44 0.52
C PRO A 27 23.93 3.30 0.45
N THR A 28 22.69 3.55 0.83
CA THR A 28 21.62 2.58 0.50
C THR A 28 21.34 2.70 -1.00
N ASN A 29 21.43 1.60 -1.75
CA ASN A 29 21.22 1.57 -3.21
C ASN A 29 19.73 1.74 -3.61
N ILE A 30 18.94 2.41 -2.78
CA ILE A 30 17.50 2.61 -2.91
C ILE A 30 17.25 4.11 -3.13
N PRO A 31 16.62 4.52 -4.23
CA PRO A 31 16.28 5.92 -4.45
C PRO A 31 15.24 6.37 -3.42
N LEU A 32 15.63 7.34 -2.57
CA LEU A 32 14.73 7.97 -1.62
C LEU A 32 13.93 9.06 -2.34
N LEU A 33 12.66 8.78 -2.60
CA LEU A 33 11.74 9.69 -3.26
C LEU A 33 10.60 10.06 -2.31
N ALA A 34 10.40 11.35 -2.09
CA ALA A 34 9.27 11.87 -1.35
C ALA A 34 8.14 12.25 -2.33
N PRO A 35 6.87 12.01 -1.98
CA PRO A 35 5.75 12.51 -2.76
C PRO A 35 5.54 14.01 -2.45
N SER A 36 6.50 14.86 -2.83
CA SER A 36 6.47 16.30 -2.55
C SER A 36 5.57 17.06 -3.53
N ASP A 37 5.67 16.75 -4.83
CA ASP A 37 4.94 17.43 -5.91
C ASP A 37 3.49 16.96 -6.08
N ARG A 38 3.23 15.66 -5.88
CA ARG A 38 1.90 15.06 -6.01
C ARG A 38 1.62 14.12 -4.86
N ILE A 39 0.44 14.23 -4.26
CA ILE A 39 -0.01 13.34 -3.19
C ILE A 39 -0.02 11.91 -3.73
N TYR A 40 0.73 11.01 -3.09
CA TYR A 40 0.64 9.57 -3.34
C TYR A 40 -0.71 9.05 -2.84
N TRP A 41 -1.39 8.21 -3.63
CA TRP A 41 -2.64 7.60 -3.20
C TRP A 41 -2.85 6.20 -3.76
N GLU A 42 -3.52 5.36 -2.97
CA GLU A 42 -3.90 4.00 -3.31
C GLU A 42 -5.29 3.70 -2.74
N TYR A 43 -6.01 2.79 -3.40
CA TYR A 43 -7.28 2.28 -2.91
C TYR A 43 -7.27 0.76 -2.91
N SER A 44 -8.08 0.16 -2.04
CA SER A 44 -8.20 -1.28 -1.95
C SER A 44 -9.62 -1.72 -1.66
N PHE A 45 -9.94 -2.92 -2.13
CA PHE A 45 -11.16 -3.63 -1.78
C PHE A 45 -10.81 -5.05 -1.37
N GLY A 46 -11.50 -5.58 -0.38
CA GLY A 46 -11.19 -6.89 0.18
C GLY A 46 -12.41 -7.61 0.69
N VAL A 47 -12.27 -8.93 0.76
CA VAL A 47 -13.25 -9.83 1.34
C VAL A 47 -12.58 -10.55 2.50
N GLY A 48 -13.13 -10.32 3.69
CA GLY A 48 -12.72 -10.92 4.94
C GLY A 48 -13.69 -11.99 5.43
N ASN A 49 -13.30 -12.65 6.52
CA ASN A 49 -14.07 -13.71 7.16
C ASN A 49 -14.31 -14.94 6.27
N ILE A 50 -13.45 -15.15 5.26
CA ILE A 50 -13.46 -16.36 4.43
C ILE A 50 -13.04 -17.52 5.35
N PHE A 51 -13.92 -18.52 5.51
CA PHE A 51 -13.76 -19.61 6.49
C PHE A 51 -13.48 -19.16 7.92
N LYS A 52 -13.80 -17.91 8.28
CA LYS A 52 -13.47 -17.25 9.56
C LYS A 52 -11.98 -17.07 9.87
N ILE A 53 -11.09 -17.32 8.90
CA ILE A 53 -9.63 -17.28 9.11
C ILE A 53 -8.87 -16.47 8.07
N LEU A 54 -9.48 -16.16 6.94
CA LEU A 54 -8.81 -15.56 5.80
C LEU A 54 -9.45 -14.23 5.40
N ARG A 55 -8.59 -13.29 5.07
CA ARG A 55 -8.90 -12.04 4.38
C ARG A 55 -8.05 -11.91 3.13
N ILE A 56 -8.67 -11.48 2.04
CA ILE A 56 -8.01 -11.18 0.77
C ILE A 56 -8.30 -9.73 0.41
N ASP A 57 -7.27 -8.95 0.14
CA ASP A 57 -7.35 -7.55 -0.31
C ASP A 57 -6.70 -7.37 -1.68
N PHE A 58 -7.41 -6.68 -2.54
CA PHE A 58 -6.99 -6.20 -3.85
C PHE A 58 -6.61 -4.73 -3.70
N ASN A 59 -5.36 -4.37 -3.95
CA ASN A 59 -4.86 -3.01 -3.79
C ASN A 59 -4.43 -2.44 -5.15
N PHE A 60 -4.77 -1.19 -5.40
CA PHE A 60 -4.54 -0.48 -6.64
C PHE A 60 -3.82 0.83 -6.36
N ARG A 61 -2.74 1.04 -7.10
CA ARG A 61 -1.97 2.28 -7.02
C ARG A 61 -2.51 3.31 -8.00
N GLY A 62 -2.79 4.52 -7.51
CA GLY A 62 -3.37 5.59 -8.30
C GLY A 62 -2.36 6.42 -9.09
N ASN A 63 -1.12 6.53 -8.63
CA ASN A 63 -0.10 7.39 -9.23
C ASN A 63 1.32 6.83 -9.13
N TYR A 64 2.32 7.59 -9.60
CA TYR A 64 3.73 7.18 -9.65
C TYR A 64 3.97 5.85 -10.40
N LEU A 65 3.09 5.51 -11.37
CA LEU A 65 3.15 4.28 -12.17
C LEU A 65 4.28 4.27 -13.21
N TYR A 66 4.96 5.40 -13.37
CA TYR A 66 6.09 5.59 -14.27
C TYR A 66 7.43 5.25 -13.59
N LEU A 67 7.46 5.12 -12.26
CA LEU A 67 8.68 4.73 -11.56
C LEU A 67 9.05 3.29 -11.94
N PRO A 68 10.35 2.98 -12.11
CA PRO A 68 10.80 1.61 -12.25
C PRO A 68 10.32 0.81 -11.05
N ASP A 69 9.86 -0.42 -11.29
CA ASP A 69 9.31 -1.34 -10.29
C ASP A 69 8.00 -0.90 -9.58
N ALA A 70 7.35 0.17 -10.04
CA ALA A 70 6.03 0.56 -9.51
C ALA A 70 4.95 -0.48 -9.87
N ARG A 71 4.58 -1.28 -8.89
CA ARG A 71 3.49 -2.26 -9.01
C ARG A 71 2.13 -1.55 -9.02
N ARG A 72 1.41 -1.67 -10.14
CA ARG A 72 0.07 -1.05 -10.33
C ARG A 72 -1.03 -1.71 -9.50
N PHE A 73 -0.88 -3.01 -9.24
CA PHE A 73 -1.85 -3.85 -8.57
C PHE A 73 -1.17 -4.88 -7.67
N SER A 74 -1.67 -5.06 -6.46
CA SER A 74 -1.18 -6.11 -5.54
C SER A 74 -2.33 -6.85 -4.86
N LEU A 75 -2.11 -8.15 -4.66
CA LEU A 75 -2.99 -9.02 -3.88
C LEU A 75 -2.33 -9.28 -2.53
N THR A 76 -3.06 -9.06 -1.44
CA THR A 76 -2.59 -9.34 -0.07
C THR A 76 -3.53 -10.34 0.59
N GLY A 77 -2.96 -11.42 1.13
CA GLY A 77 -3.68 -12.37 1.97
C GLY A 77 -3.26 -12.19 3.43
N ALA A 78 -4.23 -12.21 4.35
CA ALA A 78 -3.97 -12.16 5.78
C ALA A 78 -4.72 -13.28 6.51
N PHE A 79 -4.00 -14.02 7.35
CA PHE A 79 -4.55 -15.05 8.21
C PHE A 79 -4.71 -14.53 9.64
N GLY A 80 -5.86 -14.79 10.24
CA GLY A 80 -6.18 -14.41 11.62
C GLY A 80 -7.57 -14.86 12.01
N PHE A 81 -7.85 -15.02 13.29
CA PHE A 81 -9.20 -15.36 13.73
C PHE A 81 -10.10 -14.12 13.66
N TYR A 82 -11.16 -14.20 12.86
CA TYR A 82 -12.13 -13.12 12.69
C TYR A 82 -13.44 -13.53 13.38
N PHE A 83 -13.77 -12.84 14.48
CA PHE A 83 -14.99 -13.07 15.27
C PHE A 83 -16.03 -11.97 14.95
#